data_AF-A0A645FN29-F1
#
_entry.id   AF-A0A645FN29-F1
#
_cell.length_a   1.000
_cell.length_b   1.000
_cell.length_c   1.000
_cell.angle_alpha   90.00
_cell.angle_beta   90.00
_cell.angle_gamma   90.00
#
_symmetry.space_group_name_H-M   'P 1'
#
loop_
_entity.id
_entity.type
_entity.pdbx_description
1 polymer ?
#
loop_
_entity_poly.entity_id
_entity_poly.type
_entity_poly.pdbx_seq_one_letter_code
_entity_poly.pdbx_strand_id
1 'polypeptide(L)'
;MDELKSLSGFTGHVLFVVTDGADLEGEALEERISFLEKFGLNKEQIIFVSIANRTGLVLLVNRTTKMLNDTLFKLASPYFDSQKEQVSKEADSFIYWAAGRAFAIAIVPLPLADVGPLIANEAYMFYRLGTLYGYAVDKTILAGFLGCLGASVGGKIAASFIPFLKAPIAAGITYAVGCAAKAYFESDMKLGTEELRSIFQKAKKKGEEIDWKKKL
;
A
#
# COMPACT_ATOMS: atom_id res chain seq x y z
N MET A 1 -26.66 -12.50 -12.60
CA MET A 1 -26.11 -13.65 -11.82
C MET A 1 -25.45 -14.72 -12.69
N ASP A 2 -25.82 -14.86 -13.98
CA ASP A 2 -25.24 -15.89 -14.87
C ASP A 2 -23.92 -15.49 -15.58
N GLU A 3 -23.67 -14.19 -15.79
CA GLU A 3 -22.49 -13.72 -16.54
C GLU A 3 -21.16 -14.03 -15.84
N LEU A 4 -21.06 -13.84 -14.52
CA LEU A 4 -19.83 -14.13 -13.75
C LEU A 4 -19.50 -15.63 -13.70
N LYS A 5 -20.51 -16.51 -13.65
CA LYS A 5 -20.30 -17.96 -13.72
C LYS A 5 -19.77 -18.42 -15.08
N SER A 6 -20.14 -17.72 -16.16
CA SER A 6 -19.60 -18.02 -17.50
C SER A 6 -18.11 -17.65 -17.63
N LEU A 7 -17.64 -16.68 -16.83
CA LEU A 7 -16.25 -16.21 -16.83
C LEU A 7 -15.30 -17.13 -16.03
N SER A 8 -15.80 -17.92 -15.07
CA SER A 8 -14.94 -18.80 -14.25
C SER A 8 -14.25 -19.91 -15.04
N GLY A 9 -14.70 -20.19 -16.28
CA GLY A 9 -14.09 -21.15 -17.21
C GLY A 9 -13.30 -20.51 -18.36
N PHE A 10 -13.18 -19.19 -18.40
CA PHE A 10 -12.51 -18.49 -19.51
C PHE A 10 -10.99 -18.57 -19.36
N THR A 11 -10.30 -19.06 -20.41
CA THR A 11 -8.85 -19.33 -20.40
C THR A 11 -8.00 -18.22 -21.04
N GLY A 12 -8.60 -17.10 -21.47
CA GLY A 12 -7.87 -15.96 -22.03
C GLY A 12 -7.37 -14.97 -20.97
N HIS A 13 -6.60 -13.97 -21.41
CA HIS A 13 -6.17 -12.87 -20.53
C HIS A 13 -7.35 -11.93 -20.24
N VAL A 14 -7.85 -11.96 -19.00
CA VAL A 14 -8.96 -11.11 -18.54
C VAL A 14 -8.46 -10.20 -17.44
N LEU A 15 -8.94 -8.96 -17.49
CA LEU A 15 -8.79 -7.97 -16.43
C LEU A 15 -10.19 -7.50 -16.02
N PHE A 16 -10.54 -7.73 -14.77
CA PHE A 16 -11.79 -7.28 -14.17
C PHE A 16 -11.59 -5.91 -13.55
N VAL A 17 -12.19 -4.90 -14.14
CA VAL A 17 -12.05 -3.50 -13.73
C VAL A 17 -13.26 -3.09 -12.90
N VAL A 18 -13.01 -2.69 -11.67
CA VAL A 18 -14.02 -2.29 -10.69
C VAL A 18 -13.95 -0.76 -10.52
N THR A 19 -14.99 -0.06 -10.95
CA THR A 19 -14.97 1.42 -11.10
C THR A 19 -15.58 2.18 -9.92
N ASP A 20 -16.27 1.49 -9.01
CA ASP A 20 -16.77 2.02 -7.74
C ASP A 20 -15.69 2.00 -6.63
N GLY A 21 -14.42 1.76 -6.99
CA GLY A 21 -13.32 1.63 -6.03
C GLY A 21 -13.05 2.89 -5.19
N ALA A 22 -13.55 4.06 -5.60
CA ALA A 22 -13.51 5.27 -4.79
C ALA A 22 -14.44 5.26 -3.57
N ASP A 23 -15.50 4.45 -3.63
CA ASP A 23 -16.54 4.37 -2.60
C ASP A 23 -16.32 3.17 -1.66
N LEU A 24 -15.23 2.41 -1.88
CA LEU A 24 -14.92 1.18 -1.17
C LEU A 24 -13.64 1.35 -0.33
N GLU A 25 -13.79 1.37 0.99
CA GLU A 25 -12.68 1.32 1.94
C GLU A 25 -12.97 0.27 3.03
N GLY A 26 -11.93 -0.22 3.68
CA GLY A 26 -12.05 -1.13 4.83
C GLY A 26 -12.85 -2.39 4.52
N GLU A 27 -13.85 -2.70 5.35
CA GLU A 27 -14.67 -3.91 5.23
C GLU A 27 -15.45 -3.99 3.92
N ALA A 28 -15.95 -2.87 3.40
CA ALA A 28 -16.69 -2.85 2.13
C ALA A 28 -15.81 -3.30 0.95
N LEU A 29 -14.53 -2.90 0.96
CA LEU A 29 -13.55 -3.36 -0.03
C LEU A 29 -13.25 -4.86 0.14
N GLU A 30 -13.07 -5.34 1.37
CA GLU A 30 -12.82 -6.76 1.65
C GLU A 30 -14.00 -7.65 1.24
N GLU A 31 -15.23 -7.22 1.50
CA GLU A 31 -16.45 -7.91 1.07
C GLU A 31 -16.56 -7.97 -0.45
N ARG A 32 -16.24 -6.87 -1.14
CA ARG A 32 -16.22 -6.83 -2.60
C ARG A 32 -15.16 -7.78 -3.18
N ILE A 33 -13.94 -7.78 -2.64
CA ILE A 33 -12.88 -8.69 -3.05
C ILE A 33 -13.33 -10.14 -2.84
N SER A 34 -13.82 -10.46 -1.64
CA SER A 34 -14.30 -11.81 -1.29
C SER A 34 -15.45 -12.27 -2.19
N PHE A 35 -16.35 -11.36 -2.58
CA PHE A 35 -17.41 -11.64 -3.53
C PHE A 35 -16.83 -12.03 -4.89
N LEU A 36 -15.87 -11.27 -5.43
CA LEU A 36 -15.24 -11.54 -6.73
C LEU A 36 -14.44 -12.85 -6.71
N GLU A 37 -13.72 -13.14 -5.63
CA GLU A 37 -12.97 -14.39 -5.45
C GLU A 37 -13.88 -15.62 -5.45
N LYS A 38 -15.08 -15.53 -4.86
CA LYS A 38 -16.08 -16.62 -4.90
C LYS A 38 -16.51 -17.00 -6.31
N PHE A 39 -16.32 -16.13 -7.30
CA PHE A 39 -16.58 -16.42 -8.72
C PHE A 39 -15.33 -16.87 -9.48
N GLY A 40 -14.21 -17.13 -8.79
CA GLY A 40 -12.97 -17.63 -9.39
C GLY A 40 -12.07 -16.54 -9.97
N LEU A 41 -12.35 -15.26 -9.71
CA LEU A 41 -11.45 -14.16 -10.07
C LEU A 41 -10.32 -14.09 -9.05
N ASN A 42 -9.08 -14.23 -9.49
CA ASN A 42 -7.93 -14.00 -8.62
C ASN A 42 -7.64 -12.49 -8.46
N LYS A 43 -6.91 -12.12 -7.40
CA LYS A 43 -6.61 -10.71 -7.10
C LYS A 43 -5.73 -10.04 -8.17
N GLU A 44 -4.96 -10.82 -8.92
CA GLU A 44 -4.14 -10.35 -10.04
C GLU A 44 -4.99 -9.97 -11.26
N GLN A 45 -6.19 -10.55 -11.39
CA GLN A 45 -7.17 -10.20 -12.41
C GLN A 45 -8.04 -9.02 -12.03
N ILE A 46 -8.08 -8.63 -10.75
CA ILE A 46 -8.94 -7.53 -10.28
C ILE A 46 -8.12 -6.24 -10.20
N ILE A 47 -8.67 -5.15 -10.72
CA ILE A 47 -8.16 -3.80 -10.51
C ILE A 47 -9.31 -2.91 -10.07
N PHE A 48 -9.08 -2.17 -8.98
CA PHE A 48 -9.95 -1.08 -8.57
C PHE A 48 -9.46 0.22 -9.17
N VAL A 49 -10.35 0.97 -9.81
CA VAL A 49 -10.03 2.26 -10.42
C VAL A 49 -11.05 3.32 -10.01
N SER A 50 -10.60 4.56 -9.96
CA SER A 50 -11.49 5.71 -9.89
C SER A 50 -10.95 6.85 -10.74
N ILE A 51 -11.79 7.36 -11.64
CA ILE A 51 -11.47 8.56 -12.41
C ILE A 51 -11.54 9.79 -11.51
N ALA A 52 -12.52 9.85 -10.60
CA ALA A 52 -12.72 10.96 -9.68
C ALA A 52 -11.49 11.14 -8.75
N ASN A 53 -11.00 10.04 -8.19
CA ASN A 53 -9.85 10.04 -7.28
C ASN A 53 -8.52 9.78 -7.99
N ARG A 54 -8.53 9.55 -9.31
CA ARG A 54 -7.35 9.23 -10.14
C ARG A 54 -6.54 8.02 -9.66
N THR A 55 -7.19 7.05 -9.02
CA THR A 55 -6.55 5.86 -8.46
C THR A 55 -6.60 4.67 -9.42
N GLY A 56 -5.60 3.78 -9.35
CA GLY A 56 -5.54 2.53 -10.11
C GLY A 56 -5.38 2.65 -11.64
N LEU A 57 -5.45 3.85 -12.20
CA LEU A 57 -5.36 4.09 -13.64
C LEU A 57 -4.01 3.66 -14.23
N VAL A 58 -2.92 3.91 -13.50
CA VAL A 58 -1.56 3.48 -13.88
C VAL A 58 -1.48 1.95 -13.95
N LEU A 59 -2.05 1.26 -12.95
CA LEU A 59 -2.06 -0.19 -12.91
C LEU A 59 -2.90 -0.78 -14.04
N LEU A 60 -4.09 -0.19 -14.30
CA LEU A 60 -4.97 -0.58 -15.39
C LEU A 60 -4.24 -0.59 -16.72
N VAL A 61 -3.58 0.51 -17.07
CA VAL A 61 -2.86 0.59 -18.34
C VAL A 61 -1.65 -0.32 -18.36
N ASN A 62 -0.86 -0.37 -17.29
CA ASN A 62 0.31 -1.25 -17.23
C ASN A 62 -0.06 -2.74 -17.42
N ARG A 63 -1.13 -3.22 -16.77
CA ARG A 63 -1.60 -4.61 -16.94
C ARG A 63 -2.17 -4.83 -18.34
N THR A 64 -2.95 -3.88 -18.85
CA THR A 64 -3.53 -3.95 -20.20
C THR A 64 -2.45 -3.99 -21.28
N THR A 65 -1.41 -3.16 -21.18
CA THR A 65 -0.30 -3.12 -22.15
C THR A 65 0.52 -4.41 -22.11
N LYS A 66 0.81 -4.94 -20.91
CA LYS A 66 1.50 -6.23 -20.74
C LYS A 66 0.73 -7.38 -21.39
N MET A 67 -0.60 -7.40 -21.26
CA MET A 67 -1.46 -8.41 -21.90
C MET A 67 -1.50 -8.28 -23.43
N LEU A 68 -1.18 -7.11 -23.98
CA LEU A 68 -1.23 -6.80 -25.41
C LEU A 68 0.17 -6.71 -26.06
N ASN A 69 1.18 -7.36 -25.46
CA ASN A 69 2.57 -7.42 -25.95
C ASN A 69 3.24 -6.05 -26.12
N ASP A 70 2.97 -5.10 -25.23
CA ASP A 70 3.62 -3.79 -25.11
C ASP A 70 3.48 -2.82 -26.32
N THR A 71 2.78 -3.21 -27.39
CA THR A 71 2.55 -2.35 -28.56
C THR A 71 1.79 -1.07 -28.19
N LEU A 72 0.84 -1.14 -27.24
CA LEU A 72 0.13 0.03 -26.71
C LEU A 72 0.99 0.92 -25.80
N PHE A 73 2.02 0.37 -25.15
CA PHE A 73 2.85 1.13 -24.21
C PHE A 73 3.62 2.26 -24.93
N LYS A 74 4.02 2.01 -26.19
CA LYS A 74 4.70 3.00 -27.04
C LYS A 74 3.84 4.21 -27.38
N LEU A 75 2.52 4.07 -27.39
CA LEU A 75 1.58 5.17 -27.67
C LEU A 75 1.25 6.00 -26.42
N ALA A 76 1.49 5.45 -25.24
CA ALA A 76 1.03 5.99 -23.96
C ALA A 76 2.12 6.77 -23.20
N SER A 77 3.40 6.63 -23.57
CA SER A 77 4.54 6.85 -22.66
C SER A 77 4.61 8.22 -21.93
N PRO A 78 4.64 9.41 -22.58
CA PRO A 78 4.92 10.65 -21.85
C PRO A 78 3.83 11.03 -20.82
N TYR A 79 2.56 10.85 -21.20
CA TYR A 79 1.44 11.10 -20.29
C TYR A 79 1.45 10.09 -19.14
N PHE A 80 1.70 8.81 -19.44
CA PHE A 80 1.73 7.77 -18.41
C PHE A 80 2.86 7.93 -17.41
N ASP A 81 4.03 8.36 -17.84
CA ASP A 81 5.15 8.57 -16.93
C ASP A 81 4.87 9.73 -15.98
N SER A 82 4.22 10.80 -16.45
CA SER A 82 3.75 11.88 -15.57
C SER A 82 2.70 11.40 -14.54
N GLN A 83 1.80 10.50 -14.93
CA GLN A 83 0.80 9.92 -14.03
C GLN A 83 1.45 9.01 -12.98
N LYS A 84 2.43 8.16 -13.37
CA LYS A 84 3.22 7.37 -12.42
C LYS A 84 3.89 8.26 -11.39
N GLU A 85 4.49 9.36 -11.82
CA GLU A 85 5.16 10.30 -10.92
C GLU A 85 4.17 10.97 -9.96
N GLN A 86 2.98 11.37 -10.44
CA GLN A 86 1.93 11.94 -9.60
C GLN A 86 1.46 10.94 -8.53
N VAL A 87 1.17 9.70 -8.92
CA VAL A 87 0.78 8.63 -7.99
C VAL A 87 1.90 8.37 -6.96
N SER A 88 3.16 8.33 -7.41
CA SER A 88 4.31 8.14 -6.53
C SER A 88 4.46 9.28 -5.51
N LYS A 89 4.23 10.54 -5.93
CA LYS A 89 4.23 11.70 -5.04
C LYS A 89 3.07 11.69 -4.04
N GLU A 90 1.89 11.26 -4.47
CA GLU A 90 0.73 11.12 -3.59
C GLU A 90 0.96 10.02 -2.55
N ALA A 91 1.57 8.90 -2.94
CA ALA A 91 2.01 7.86 -2.01
C ALA A 91 2.98 8.42 -0.95
N ASP A 92 3.95 9.25 -1.35
CA ASP A 92 4.85 9.91 -0.39
C ASP A 92 4.07 10.77 0.61
N SER A 93 3.04 11.50 0.17
CA SER A 93 2.18 12.29 1.05
C SER A 93 1.51 11.44 2.14
N PHE A 94 0.94 10.29 1.79
CA PHE A 94 0.35 9.37 2.77
C PHE A 94 1.38 8.83 3.76
N ILE A 95 2.60 8.53 3.29
CA ILE A 95 3.70 8.04 4.14
C ILE A 95 4.13 9.12 5.13
N TYR A 96 4.33 10.36 4.65
CA TYR A 96 4.69 11.49 5.51
C TYR A 96 3.60 11.76 6.55
N TRP A 97 2.33 11.73 6.16
CA TRP A 97 1.22 11.98 7.07
C TRP A 97 1.09 10.89 8.14
N ALA A 98 1.21 9.61 7.74
CA ALA A 98 1.19 8.49 8.67
C ALA A 98 2.38 8.55 9.65
N ALA A 99 3.58 8.87 9.17
CA ALA A 99 4.75 9.01 10.03
C ALA A 99 4.63 10.20 11.00
N GLY A 100 4.08 11.33 10.57
CA GLY A 100 3.74 12.45 11.44
C GLY A 100 2.74 12.06 12.53
N ARG A 101 1.68 11.30 12.18
CA ARG A 101 0.74 10.78 13.18
C ARG A 101 1.41 9.80 14.15
N ALA A 102 2.30 8.96 13.66
CA ALA A 102 3.07 8.05 14.51
C ALA A 102 3.92 8.81 15.52
N PHE A 103 4.56 9.91 15.11
CA PHE A 103 5.25 10.82 16.02
C PHE A 103 4.32 11.30 17.13
N ALA A 104 3.14 11.85 16.76
CA ALA A 104 2.19 12.40 17.72
C ALA A 104 1.62 11.35 18.69
N ILE A 105 1.28 10.16 18.18
CA ILE A 105 0.79 9.02 18.97
C ILE A 105 1.83 8.60 20.03
N ALA A 106 3.11 8.59 19.65
CA ALA A 106 4.20 8.13 20.50
C ALA A 106 4.69 9.16 21.54
N ILE A 107 4.15 10.39 21.55
CA ILE A 107 4.44 11.40 22.59
C ILE A 107 3.89 10.96 23.96
N VAL A 108 2.87 10.09 23.98
CA VAL A 108 2.24 9.62 25.21
C VAL A 108 3.29 8.88 26.08
N PRO A 109 3.53 9.33 27.33
CA PRO A 109 4.58 8.80 28.20
C PRO A 109 4.16 7.52 28.92
N LEU A 110 3.41 6.64 28.24
CA LEU A 110 2.97 5.35 28.74
C LEU A 110 3.55 4.25 27.84
N PRO A 111 4.39 3.34 28.38
CA PRO A 111 4.87 2.19 27.61
C PRO A 111 3.71 1.35 27.08
N LEU A 112 3.87 0.85 25.86
CA LEU A 112 2.96 -0.03 25.12
C LEU A 112 1.61 0.57 24.71
N ALA A 113 1.18 1.68 25.30
CA ALA A 113 -0.12 2.29 25.02
C ALA A 113 -0.28 2.80 23.57
N ASP A 114 0.84 3.11 22.90
CA ASP A 114 0.91 3.56 21.52
C ASP A 114 1.00 2.41 20.50
N VAL A 115 1.36 1.20 20.91
CA VAL A 115 1.61 0.08 19.97
C VAL A 115 0.38 -0.23 19.12
N GLY A 116 -0.79 -0.37 19.75
CA GLY A 116 -2.05 -0.62 19.04
C GLY A 116 -2.40 0.51 18.04
N PRO A 117 -2.49 1.77 18.50
CA PRO A 117 -2.70 2.91 17.60
C PRO A 117 -1.66 3.03 16.47
N LEU A 118 -0.39 2.74 16.72
CA LEU A 118 0.66 2.76 15.70
C LEU A 118 0.49 1.65 14.65
N ILE A 119 0.05 0.46 15.05
CA ILE A 119 -0.26 -0.64 14.11
C ILE A 119 -1.47 -0.26 13.26
N ALA A 120 -2.54 0.27 13.88
CA ALA A 120 -3.72 0.71 13.16
C ALA A 120 -3.40 1.82 12.13
N ASN A 121 -2.55 2.77 12.50
CA ASN A 121 -2.11 3.84 11.60
C ASN A 121 -1.33 3.30 10.38
N GLU A 122 -0.47 2.30 10.57
CA GLU A 122 0.27 1.66 9.47
C GLU A 122 -0.63 0.80 8.57
N ALA A 123 -1.56 0.04 9.17
CA ALA A 123 -2.54 -0.71 8.42
C ALA A 123 -3.37 0.22 7.53
N TYR A 124 -3.88 1.32 8.10
CA TYR A 124 -4.61 2.34 7.35
C TYR A 124 -3.79 2.91 6.20
N MET A 125 -2.53 3.30 6.44
CA MET A 125 -1.62 3.77 5.41
C MET A 125 -1.43 2.73 4.30
N PHE A 126 -1.24 1.46 4.66
CA PHE A 126 -1.05 0.37 3.70
C PHE A 126 -2.27 0.19 2.79
N TYR A 127 -3.48 0.17 3.36
CA TYR A 127 -4.71 0.09 2.56
C TYR A 127 -4.89 1.31 1.66
N ARG A 128 -4.61 2.52 2.16
CA ARG A 128 -4.66 3.75 1.35
C ARG A 128 -3.69 3.72 0.17
N LEU A 129 -2.49 3.18 0.36
CA LEU A 129 -1.53 2.94 -0.73
C LEU A 129 -2.07 1.89 -1.70
N GLY A 130 -2.60 0.76 -1.20
CA GLY A 130 -3.24 -0.26 -2.03
C GLY A 130 -4.32 0.32 -2.95
N THR A 131 -5.24 1.10 -2.39
CA THR A 131 -6.30 1.79 -3.14
C THR A 131 -5.72 2.79 -4.14
N LEU A 132 -4.74 3.61 -3.75
CA LEU A 132 -4.09 4.57 -4.65
C LEU A 132 -3.50 3.89 -5.90
N TYR A 133 -2.80 2.77 -5.69
CA TYR A 133 -2.22 1.99 -6.78
C TYR A 133 -3.22 1.07 -7.49
N GLY A 134 -4.44 0.89 -6.95
CA GLY A 134 -5.53 0.10 -7.56
C GLY A 134 -5.49 -1.40 -7.26
N TYR A 135 -4.73 -1.83 -6.25
CA TYR A 135 -4.60 -3.23 -5.86
C TYR A 135 -5.77 -3.68 -4.99
N ALA A 136 -6.24 -4.90 -5.23
CA ALA A 136 -7.17 -5.62 -4.37
C ALA A 136 -6.45 -6.10 -3.09
N VAL A 137 -6.36 -5.25 -2.08
CA VAL A 137 -5.62 -5.52 -0.84
C VAL A 137 -6.58 -5.95 0.28
N ASP A 138 -6.23 -7.03 0.99
CA ASP A 138 -6.94 -7.54 2.16
C ASP A 138 -5.99 -7.73 3.35
N LYS A 139 -6.55 -8.15 4.50
CA LYS A 139 -5.78 -8.53 5.70
C LYS A 139 -4.68 -9.57 5.43
N THR A 140 -4.90 -10.51 4.51
CA THR A 140 -3.91 -11.55 4.19
C THR A 140 -2.67 -10.96 3.53
N ILE A 141 -2.85 -10.09 2.54
CA ILE A 141 -1.75 -9.38 1.87
C ILE A 141 -1.03 -8.46 2.86
N LEU A 142 -1.76 -7.71 3.69
CA LEU A 142 -1.17 -6.88 4.74
C LEU A 142 -0.33 -7.72 5.72
N ALA A 143 -0.86 -8.84 6.20
CA ALA A 143 -0.17 -9.73 7.12
C ALA A 143 1.10 -10.34 6.50
N GLY A 144 1.02 -10.79 5.24
CA GLY A 144 2.19 -11.29 4.49
C GLY A 144 3.27 -10.22 4.34
N PHE A 145 2.88 -9.01 3.93
CA PHE A 145 3.78 -7.86 3.80
C PHE A 145 4.46 -7.50 5.14
N LEU A 146 3.69 -7.36 6.22
CA LEU A 146 4.25 -7.09 7.55
C LEU A 146 5.13 -8.23 8.06
N GLY A 147 4.79 -9.48 7.73
CA GLY A 147 5.61 -10.66 8.00
C GLY A 147 6.97 -10.61 7.32
N CYS A 148 7.03 -10.15 6.07
CA CYS A 148 8.30 -9.90 5.37
C CYS A 148 9.15 -8.87 6.13
N LEU A 149 8.52 -7.81 6.65
CA LEU A 149 9.25 -6.76 7.36
C LEU A 149 9.82 -7.23 8.70
N GLY A 150 9.06 -8.01 9.51
CA GLY A 150 9.46 -8.70 10.75
C GLY A 150 10.01 -7.83 11.89
N ALA A 151 10.89 -6.88 11.58
CA ALA A 151 11.52 -5.89 12.43
C ALA A 151 10.63 -4.69 12.76
N SER A 152 9.54 -4.43 12.02
CA SER A 152 8.67 -3.28 12.30
C SER A 152 7.92 -3.45 13.63
N VAL A 153 7.31 -4.61 13.86
CA VAL A 153 6.59 -4.93 15.10
C VAL A 153 7.55 -5.02 16.30
N GLY A 154 8.65 -5.77 16.17
CA GLY A 154 9.65 -5.89 17.23
C GLY A 154 10.34 -4.56 17.55
N GLY A 155 10.60 -3.74 16.53
CA GLY A 155 11.21 -2.41 16.67
C GLY A 155 10.33 -1.43 17.46
N LYS A 156 9.01 -1.44 17.25
CA LYS A 156 8.09 -0.56 18.00
C LYS A 156 7.97 -0.95 19.47
N ILE A 157 7.85 -2.25 19.74
CA ILE A 157 7.79 -2.74 21.12
C ILE A 157 9.06 -2.34 21.87
N ALA A 158 10.24 -2.58 21.27
CA ALA A 158 11.51 -2.17 21.85
C ALA A 158 11.58 -0.64 22.04
N ALA A 159 11.19 0.14 21.04
CA ALA A 159 11.21 1.61 21.10
C ALA A 159 10.29 2.18 22.19
N SER A 160 9.18 1.51 22.48
CA SER A 160 8.24 1.97 23.50
C SER A 160 8.82 2.02 24.92
N PHE A 161 9.94 1.36 25.17
CA PHE A 161 10.65 1.40 26.45
C PHE A 161 11.76 2.45 26.51
N ILE A 162 12.01 3.21 25.43
CA ILE A 162 13.06 4.21 25.34
C ILE A 162 12.46 5.60 25.63
N PRO A 163 12.75 6.22 26.79
CA PRO A 163 12.24 7.55 27.11
C PRO A 163 12.75 8.61 26.12
N PHE A 164 11.93 9.62 25.83
CA PHE A 164 12.24 10.80 24.98
C PHE A 164 12.56 10.55 23.49
N LEU A 165 13.07 9.37 23.11
CA LEU A 165 13.38 9.00 21.71
C LEU A 165 12.27 8.20 21.03
N LYS A 166 11.27 7.75 21.80
CA LYS A 166 10.14 6.94 21.33
C LYS A 166 9.42 7.56 20.11
N ALA A 167 9.14 8.87 20.14
CA ALA A 167 8.39 9.54 19.08
C ALA A 167 9.15 9.62 17.73
N PRO A 168 10.42 10.10 17.68
CA PRO A 168 11.23 10.02 16.46
C PRO A 168 11.38 8.59 15.91
N ILE A 169 11.60 7.61 16.79
CA ILE A 169 11.76 6.21 16.38
C ILE A 169 10.46 5.64 15.80
N ALA A 170 9.32 5.91 16.44
CA ALA A 170 8.01 5.48 15.95
C ALA A 170 7.72 6.07 14.56
N ALA A 171 7.98 7.37 14.37
CA ALA A 171 7.84 8.05 13.09
C ALA A 171 8.77 7.44 12.02
N GLY A 172 10.03 7.18 12.37
CA GLY A 172 11.01 6.55 11.49
C GLY A 172 10.63 5.13 11.06
N ILE A 173 10.09 4.32 11.99
CA ILE A 173 9.56 2.98 11.66
C ILE A 173 8.36 3.09 10.73
N THR A 174 7.38 3.95 11.02
CA THR A 174 6.19 4.09 10.17
C THR A 174 6.54 4.63 8.79
N TYR A 175 7.46 5.60 8.69
CA TYR A 175 8.00 6.07 7.41
C TYR A 175 8.64 4.92 6.62
N ALA A 176 9.42 4.07 7.28
CA ALA A 176 10.06 2.91 6.65
C ALA A 176 9.07 1.84 6.17
N VAL A 177 8.04 1.54 6.96
CA VAL A 177 6.94 0.65 6.54
C VAL A 177 6.26 1.22 5.29
N GLY A 178 5.98 2.51 5.29
CA GLY A 178 5.36 3.21 4.16
C GLY A 178 6.20 3.16 2.89
N CYS A 179 7.51 3.45 2.98
CA CYS A 179 8.41 3.35 1.84
C CYS A 179 8.50 1.92 1.28
N ALA A 180 8.54 0.90 2.15
CA ALA A 180 8.53 -0.49 1.72
C ALA A 180 7.19 -0.86 1.05
N ALA A 181 6.06 -0.39 1.57
CA ALA A 181 4.72 -0.62 0.99
C ALA A 181 4.58 0.04 -0.38
N LYS A 182 5.03 1.29 -0.51
CA LYS A 182 5.09 2.00 -1.80
C LYS A 182 5.90 1.20 -2.83
N ALA A 183 7.12 0.79 -2.48
CA ALA A 183 7.95 0.01 -3.38
C ALA A 183 7.33 -1.35 -3.73
N TYR A 184 6.66 -2.00 -2.76
CA TYR A 184 5.92 -3.23 -2.97
C TYR A 184 4.84 -3.06 -4.05
N PHE A 185 3.99 -2.02 -3.95
CA PHE A 185 2.97 -1.77 -4.96
C PHE A 185 3.53 -1.30 -6.30
N GLU A 186 4.54 -0.43 -6.32
CA GLU A 186 5.21 0.02 -7.56
C GLU A 186 5.85 -1.14 -8.34
N SER A 187 6.26 -2.20 -7.63
CA SER A 187 6.83 -3.41 -8.23
C SER A 187 5.81 -4.41 -8.75
N ASP A 188 4.51 -4.10 -8.70
CA ASP A 188 3.43 -5.06 -8.94
C ASP A 188 3.39 -6.21 -7.93
N MET A 189 3.70 -5.88 -6.66
CA MET A 189 3.74 -6.79 -5.52
C MET A 189 4.76 -7.94 -5.67
N LYS A 190 5.84 -7.70 -6.42
CA LYS A 190 6.85 -8.71 -6.77
C LYS A 190 8.10 -8.70 -5.89
N LEU A 191 8.34 -7.61 -5.16
CA LEU A 191 9.52 -7.54 -4.28
C LEU A 191 9.46 -8.62 -3.20
N GLY A 192 10.59 -9.34 -3.05
CA GLY A 192 10.76 -10.36 -2.04
C GLY A 192 11.14 -9.80 -0.67
N THR A 193 11.16 -10.70 0.33
CA THR A 193 11.45 -10.36 1.73
C THR A 193 12.73 -9.55 1.92
N GLU A 194 13.84 -9.98 1.30
CA GLU A 194 15.15 -9.32 1.49
C GLU A 194 15.18 -7.92 0.87
N GLU A 195 14.54 -7.72 -0.27
CA GLU A 195 14.43 -6.42 -0.92
C GLU A 195 13.60 -5.45 -0.07
N LEU A 196 12.44 -5.91 0.43
CA LEU A 196 11.58 -5.13 1.31
C LEU A 196 12.28 -4.76 2.62
N ARG A 197 13.03 -5.70 3.22
CA ARG A 197 13.85 -5.43 4.41
C ARG A 197 14.96 -4.42 4.14
N SER A 198 15.63 -4.53 3.00
CA SER A 198 16.68 -3.58 2.61
C SER A 198 16.12 -2.15 2.45
N ILE A 199 14.97 -2.02 1.79
CA ILE A 199 14.26 -0.74 1.64
C ILE A 199 13.85 -0.20 3.00
N PHE A 200 13.24 -1.03 3.84
CA PHE A 200 12.83 -0.67 5.20
C PHE A 200 14.02 -0.15 6.03
N GLN A 201 15.14 -0.86 6.07
CA GLN A 201 16.31 -0.48 6.87
C GLN A 201 16.92 0.86 6.41
N LYS A 202 17.02 1.08 5.09
CA LYS A 202 17.50 2.34 4.53
C LYS A 202 16.54 3.49 4.86
N ALA A 203 15.24 3.26 4.70
CA ALA A 203 14.21 4.25 4.96
C ALA A 203 14.09 4.60 6.45
N LYS A 204 14.29 3.62 7.36
CA LYS A 204 14.21 3.84 8.81
C LYS A 204 15.22 4.89 9.29
N LYS A 205 16.48 4.76 8.87
CA LYS A 205 17.54 5.73 9.22
C LYS A 205 17.18 7.13 8.76
N LYS A 206 16.76 7.26 7.49
CA LYS A 206 16.30 8.54 6.92
C LYS A 206 15.09 9.10 7.68
N GLY A 207 14.15 8.23 8.07
CA GLY A 207 12.94 8.61 8.80
C GLY A 207 13.23 9.13 10.20
N GLU A 208 14.20 8.56 10.90
CA GLU A 208 14.63 8.99 12.24
C GLU A 208 15.34 10.35 12.23
N GLU A 209 15.96 10.73 11.09
CA GLU A 209 16.65 12.01 10.90
C GLU A 209 15.72 13.17 10.54
N ILE A 210 14.46 12.90 10.18
CA ILE A 210 13.49 13.94 9.82
C ILE A 210 13.01 14.67 11.08
N ASP A 211 13.03 16.01 11.03
CA ASP A 211 12.41 16.86 12.06
C ASP A 211 10.88 16.88 11.88
N TRP A 212 10.22 15.83 12.39
CA TRP A 212 8.77 15.64 12.28
C TRP A 212 7.95 16.76 12.93
N LYS A 213 8.52 17.51 13.88
CA LYS A 213 7.86 18.65 14.52
C LYS A 213 7.61 19.81 13.56
N LYS A 214 8.42 19.93 12.49
CA LYS A 214 8.26 20.96 11.44
C LYS A 214 7.44 20.49 10.24
N LYS A 215 7.00 19.22 10.26
CA LYS A 215 6.24 18.57 9.19
C LYS A 215 4.79 18.30 9.56
N LEU A 216 4.44 18.49 10.84
CA LEU A 216 3.09 18.51 11.39
C LEU A 216 2.52 19.93 11.32
#